data_AF-A0A915NWS3-F1
#
_entry.id   AF-A0A915NWS3-F1
#
_cell.length_a   1.000
_cell.length_b   1.000
_cell.length_c   1.000
_cell.angle_alpha   90.00
_cell.angle_beta   90.00
_cell.angle_gamma   90.00
#
_symmetry.space_group_name_H-M   'P 1'
#
loop_
_entity.id
_entity.type
_entity.pdbx_description
1 polymer ?
#
loop_
_entity_poly.entity_id
_entity_poly.type
_entity_poly.pdbx_seq_one_letter_code
_entity_poly.pdbx_strand_id
1 'polypeptide(L)'
;MTAIQRISANIAKQRKDSLFSRFGNLQLPLPSNELELNEVADTDECGALLSEAKEFIDKIDKKEDNVANKDVILNEDVKMLRFLCEMLEKSVHAENAEKEKIVQNKEDKEQKTWAAGFGQKQKRRNIMLESMTQQTIVGIDNMGIIPEEQEQQMGNIDKCEKEGKEKESSQYYTNVEEIEGGVLYEETEPLYIHFIPHLAMIASLIAYMIIGSLIYRVIDHEIGKKSWARSFIWVFQLLATIGWGDSQAGNTQSQAFTVIYIIIGIPMLFSVYANLGRLVTHFCCQYWPIIISKIFGKEHNKDEDFDVLKTQRLPLSSILALLIFHQCVGITTMATSGFGDYHPDTDSWPETIIAVLYISIGIVLLSALFLTLALYYQTFLYIEFKGIFVQLYDKLLLWKRCNKVGDNGIVEKGVAKNLH
;
A
#
# COMPACT_ATOMS: atom_id res chain seq x y z
N MET A 1 -1.52 39.83 5.02
CA MET A 1 -2.50 39.33 4.03
C MET A 1 -2.47 40.22 2.77
N THR A 2 -1.28 40.51 2.20
CA THR A 2 -1.15 41.66 1.28
C THR A 2 -0.08 41.57 0.17
N ALA A 3 0.68 40.47 0.05
CA ALA A 3 1.55 40.24 -1.12
C ALA A 3 0.95 39.19 -2.06
N ILE A 4 0.64 38.02 -1.52
CA ILE A 4 0.19 36.81 -2.26
C ILE A 4 -1.08 37.07 -3.10
N GLN A 5 -1.97 37.93 -2.60
CA GLN A 5 -3.18 38.31 -3.35
C GLN A 5 -2.90 39.22 -4.55
N ARG A 6 -1.95 40.16 -4.45
CA ARG A 6 -1.55 41.04 -5.57
C ARG A 6 -0.85 40.27 -6.70
N ILE A 7 -0.14 39.24 -6.30
CA ILE A 7 0.65 38.36 -7.16
C ILE A 7 -0.26 37.47 -8.00
N SER A 8 -1.16 36.76 -7.32
CA SER A 8 -2.21 35.98 -7.97
C SER A 8 -3.15 36.86 -8.81
N ALA A 9 -3.38 38.12 -8.40
CA ALA A 9 -4.17 39.05 -9.18
C ALA A 9 -3.50 39.43 -10.50
N ASN A 10 -2.18 39.69 -10.49
CA ASN A 10 -1.39 40.05 -11.67
C ASN A 10 -1.17 38.88 -12.64
N ILE A 11 -0.90 37.67 -12.12
CA ILE A 11 -0.76 36.45 -12.94
C ILE A 11 -2.07 36.14 -13.67
N ALA A 12 -3.20 36.17 -12.96
CA ALA A 12 -4.51 35.95 -13.58
C ALA A 12 -4.98 37.15 -14.44
N LYS A 13 -4.33 38.31 -14.39
CA LYS A 13 -4.56 39.44 -15.33
C LYS A 13 -3.78 39.21 -16.63
N GLN A 14 -2.50 38.80 -16.55
CA GLN A 14 -1.69 38.41 -17.71
C GLN A 14 -2.25 37.21 -18.48
N ARG A 15 -2.81 36.20 -17.80
CA ARG A 15 -3.50 35.06 -18.44
C ARG A 15 -4.78 35.48 -19.16
N LYS A 16 -5.54 36.45 -18.62
CA LYS A 16 -6.80 36.93 -19.22
C LYS A 16 -6.56 37.70 -20.52
N ASP A 17 -5.53 38.54 -20.56
CA ASP A 17 -5.19 39.35 -21.74
C ASP A 17 -4.58 38.50 -22.88
N SER A 18 -3.90 37.39 -22.52
CA SER A 18 -3.40 36.38 -23.46
C SER A 18 -4.53 35.53 -24.09
N LEU A 19 -5.49 35.07 -23.27
CA LEU A 19 -6.59 34.21 -23.71
C LEU A 19 -7.68 34.96 -24.51
N PHE A 20 -7.97 36.22 -24.18
CA PHE A 20 -8.95 37.03 -24.93
C PHE A 20 -8.48 37.42 -26.35
N SER A 21 -7.18 37.31 -26.66
CA SER A 21 -6.68 37.49 -28.02
C SER A 21 -6.89 36.26 -28.93
N ARG A 22 -7.20 35.10 -28.35
CA ARG A 22 -7.22 33.80 -29.06
C ARG A 22 -8.59 33.18 -29.29
N PHE A 23 -9.64 33.64 -28.61
CA PHE A 23 -10.99 33.08 -28.78
C PHE A 23 -12.04 34.19 -28.88
N GLY A 24 -12.11 34.78 -30.07
CA GLY A 24 -13.29 35.52 -30.50
C GLY A 24 -14.32 34.54 -31.08
N ASN A 25 -15.53 34.59 -30.53
CA ASN A 25 -16.79 34.05 -31.07
C ASN A 25 -16.91 32.52 -31.18
N LEU A 26 -17.50 31.89 -30.17
CA LEU A 26 -18.45 30.79 -30.38
C LEU A 26 -19.37 30.63 -29.16
N GLN A 27 -20.67 30.82 -29.36
CA GLN A 27 -21.74 30.49 -28.40
C GLN A 27 -22.28 29.10 -28.73
N LEU A 28 -22.22 28.15 -27.80
CA LEU A 28 -23.01 26.92 -27.85
C LEU A 28 -23.46 26.52 -26.41
N PRO A 29 -24.61 25.82 -26.28
CA PRO A 29 -25.38 25.72 -25.05
C PRO A 29 -24.95 24.55 -24.16
N LEU A 30 -25.19 24.71 -22.85
CA LEU A 30 -25.00 23.71 -21.80
C LEU A 30 -26.00 22.56 -21.89
N PRO A 31 -25.59 21.33 -21.55
CA PRO A 31 -26.45 20.39 -20.87
C PRO A 31 -26.01 20.17 -19.42
N SER A 32 -27.01 20.18 -18.55
CA SER A 32 -27.00 19.65 -17.20
C SER A 32 -26.71 18.14 -17.20
N ASN A 33 -25.70 17.70 -16.47
CA ASN A 33 -25.70 16.53 -15.58
C ASN A 33 -24.34 16.41 -14.88
N GLU A 34 -24.39 15.95 -13.62
CA GLU A 34 -23.25 15.71 -12.73
C GLU A 34 -22.17 14.88 -13.42
N LEU A 35 -20.96 15.43 -13.51
CA LEU A 35 -19.77 14.72 -13.94
C LEU A 35 -18.92 14.42 -12.70
N GLU A 36 -18.64 13.12 -12.52
CA GLU A 36 -17.68 12.60 -11.55
C GLU A 36 -16.30 13.23 -11.78
N LEU A 37 -15.77 13.89 -10.75
CA LEU A 37 -14.44 14.49 -10.77
C LEU A 37 -13.41 13.50 -10.21
N ASN A 38 -13.06 12.50 -11.01
CA ASN A 38 -11.83 11.72 -10.84
C ASN A 38 -10.80 12.20 -11.87
N GLU A 39 -10.25 13.39 -11.65
CA GLU A 39 -9.07 13.84 -12.39
C GLU A 39 -7.90 13.90 -11.40
N VAL A 40 -7.04 12.89 -11.49
CA VAL A 40 -5.69 12.94 -10.97
C VAL A 40 -5.00 14.06 -11.76
N ALA A 41 -4.63 15.15 -11.09
CA ALA A 41 -3.86 16.21 -11.73
C ALA A 41 -2.61 15.58 -12.35
N ASP A 42 -2.46 15.72 -13.66
CA ASP A 42 -1.35 15.15 -14.39
C ASP A 42 -0.03 15.74 -13.86
N THR A 43 1.03 14.92 -13.75
CA THR A 43 2.32 15.36 -13.20
C THR A 43 2.90 16.58 -13.93
N ASP A 44 2.50 16.76 -15.19
CA ASP A 44 2.87 17.88 -16.05
C ASP A 44 2.24 19.21 -15.59
N GLU A 45 1.04 19.18 -14.99
CA GLU A 45 0.35 20.38 -14.51
C GLU A 45 0.99 20.91 -13.21
N CYS A 46 1.38 20.01 -12.31
CA CYS A 46 2.16 20.33 -11.11
C CYS A 46 3.53 20.94 -11.47
N GLY A 47 4.20 20.41 -12.50
CA GLY A 47 5.46 20.95 -13.02
C GLY A 47 5.30 22.38 -13.56
N ALA A 48 4.24 22.64 -14.33
CA ALA A 48 3.95 23.97 -14.87
C ALA A 48 3.66 24.99 -13.76
N LEU A 49 2.90 24.61 -12.72
CA LEU A 49 2.60 25.48 -11.57
C LEU A 49 3.86 25.79 -10.75
N LEU A 50 4.75 24.82 -10.56
CA LEU A 50 6.01 25.03 -9.87
C LEU A 50 6.92 26.00 -10.64
N SER A 51 6.98 25.88 -11.97
CA SER A 51 7.74 26.81 -12.82
C SER A 51 7.18 28.24 -12.75
N GLU A 52 5.86 28.40 -12.79
CA GLU A 52 5.20 29.70 -12.70
C GLU A 52 5.41 30.36 -11.32
N ALA A 53 5.44 29.56 -10.24
CA ALA A 53 5.74 30.03 -8.89
C ALA A 53 7.22 30.48 -8.74
N LYS A 54 8.17 29.74 -9.31
CA LYS A 54 9.60 30.10 -9.31
C LYS A 54 9.86 31.39 -10.08
N GLU A 55 9.31 31.52 -11.29
CA GLU A 55 9.45 32.75 -12.09
C GLU A 55 8.87 33.96 -11.36
N PHE A 56 7.79 33.73 -10.60
CA PHE A 56 7.17 34.76 -9.82
C PHE A 56 8.04 35.21 -8.62
N ILE A 57 8.67 34.28 -7.89
CA ILE A 57 9.62 34.60 -6.80
C ILE A 57 10.82 35.38 -7.35
N ASP A 58 11.39 34.96 -8.49
CA ASP A 58 12.50 35.66 -9.15
C ASP A 58 12.16 37.11 -9.54
N LYS A 59 10.91 37.38 -9.90
CA LYS A 59 10.43 38.75 -10.20
C LYS A 59 10.29 39.61 -8.94
N ILE A 60 10.04 39.02 -7.77
CA ILE A 60 10.07 39.76 -6.49
C ILE A 60 11.51 40.11 -6.15
N ASP A 61 12.41 39.13 -6.14
CA ASP A 61 13.81 39.33 -5.74
C ASP A 61 14.47 40.43 -6.58
N LYS A 62 14.24 40.45 -7.91
CA LYS A 62 14.76 41.49 -8.81
C LYS A 62 14.18 42.89 -8.58
N LYS A 63 13.01 43.00 -7.94
CA LYS A 63 12.37 44.30 -7.63
C LYS A 63 12.84 44.87 -6.30
N GLU A 64 13.32 44.02 -5.40
CA GLU A 64 13.75 44.40 -4.06
C GLU A 64 15.05 45.21 -4.09
N ASP A 65 15.94 44.94 -5.06
CA ASP A 65 17.19 45.69 -5.28
C ASP A 65 17.01 47.19 -5.61
N ASN A 66 15.80 47.63 -5.97
CA ASN A 66 15.52 49.01 -6.43
C ASN A 66 14.74 49.88 -5.43
N VAL A 67 14.32 49.37 -4.27
CA VAL A 67 13.48 50.15 -3.33
C VAL A 67 13.99 50.01 -1.89
N ALA A 68 14.89 50.91 -1.49
CA ALA A 68 15.62 50.86 -0.22
C ALA A 68 14.80 51.11 1.06
N ASN A 69 13.46 51.05 1.02
CA ASN A 69 12.66 51.19 2.25
C ASN A 69 11.23 50.68 2.05
N LYS A 70 10.97 49.38 2.28
CA LYS A 70 9.60 48.89 2.46
C LYS A 70 9.51 47.59 3.27
N ASP A 71 8.86 47.72 4.42
CA ASP A 71 8.08 46.76 5.19
C ASP A 71 8.61 45.32 5.39
N VAL A 72 9.08 45.07 6.62
CA VAL A 72 9.43 43.78 7.24
C VAL A 72 8.37 42.67 7.02
N ILE A 73 7.11 43.03 6.77
CA ILE A 73 5.98 42.10 6.59
C ILE A 73 6.03 41.38 5.23
N LEU A 74 6.61 42.00 4.18
CA LEU A 74 6.69 41.37 2.86
C LEU A 74 7.69 40.19 2.86
N ASN A 75 8.71 40.26 3.72
CA ASN A 75 9.80 39.30 3.78
C ASN A 75 9.33 37.93 4.31
N GLU A 76 8.42 37.90 5.29
CA GLU A 76 7.90 36.63 5.84
C GLU A 76 6.96 35.89 4.86
N ASP A 77 6.11 36.60 4.12
CA ASP A 77 5.25 36.00 3.09
C ASP A 77 6.09 35.37 1.96
N VAL A 78 7.20 36.00 1.56
CA VAL A 78 8.13 35.51 0.53
C VAL A 78 8.91 34.29 1.02
N LYS A 79 9.39 34.31 2.27
CA LYS A 79 10.02 33.14 2.91
C LYS A 79 9.10 31.94 2.95
N MET A 80 7.83 32.13 3.32
CA MET A 80 6.82 31.07 3.33
C MET A 80 6.56 30.51 1.92
N LEU A 81 6.49 31.38 0.90
CA LEU A 81 6.31 30.94 -0.49
C LEU A 81 7.51 30.12 -0.98
N ARG A 82 8.74 30.53 -0.63
CA ARG A 82 9.98 29.80 -0.97
C ARG A 82 10.00 28.42 -0.31
N PHE A 83 9.63 28.34 0.96
CA PHE A 83 9.51 27.08 1.69
C PHE A 83 8.49 26.13 1.05
N LEU A 84 7.31 26.63 0.67
CA LEU A 84 6.29 25.82 -0.01
C LEU A 84 6.74 25.34 -1.39
N CYS A 85 7.47 26.17 -2.15
CA CYS A 85 8.05 25.75 -3.43
C CYS A 85 9.09 24.64 -3.26
N GLU A 86 9.98 24.76 -2.27
CA GLU A 86 10.97 23.73 -1.95
C GLU A 86 10.32 22.40 -1.52
N MET A 87 9.24 22.46 -0.75
CA MET A 87 8.48 21.26 -0.37
C MET A 87 7.83 20.59 -1.58
N LEU A 88 7.19 21.36 -2.45
CA LEU A 88 6.54 20.85 -3.67
C LEU A 88 7.57 20.26 -4.64
N GLU A 89 8.73 20.89 -4.78
CA GLU A 89 9.82 20.36 -5.59
C GLU A 89 10.32 19.02 -5.06
N LYS A 90 10.51 18.88 -3.74
CA LYS A 90 10.89 17.60 -3.13
C LYS A 90 9.84 16.52 -3.33
N SER A 91 8.54 16.84 -3.25
CA SER A 91 7.48 15.86 -3.47
C SER A 91 7.42 15.41 -4.93
N VAL A 92 7.54 16.33 -5.90
CA VAL A 92 7.55 16.00 -7.33
C VAL A 92 8.78 15.14 -7.69
N HIS A 93 9.95 15.46 -7.14
CA HIS A 93 11.15 14.64 -7.33
C HIS A 93 11.02 13.25 -6.70
N ALA A 94 10.41 13.14 -5.52
CA ALA A 94 10.18 11.84 -4.89
C ALA A 94 9.23 10.97 -5.73
N GLU A 95 8.15 11.55 -6.25
CA GLU A 95 7.20 10.85 -7.11
C GLU A 95 7.83 10.41 -8.44
N ASN A 96 8.60 11.28 -9.09
CA ASN A 96 9.31 10.94 -10.32
C ASN A 96 10.36 9.84 -10.10
N ALA A 97 11.11 9.89 -8.99
CA ALA A 97 12.07 8.85 -8.64
C ALA A 97 11.39 7.49 -8.34
N GLU A 98 10.17 7.51 -7.81
CA GLU A 98 9.37 6.29 -7.62
C GLU A 98 8.85 5.74 -8.95
N LYS A 99 8.35 6.60 -9.85
CA LYS A 99 7.95 6.21 -11.21
C LYS A 99 9.11 5.59 -12.00
N GLU A 100 10.30 6.18 -11.94
CA GLU A 100 11.51 5.64 -12.58
C GLU A 100 11.88 4.26 -12.02
N LYS A 101 11.82 4.06 -10.69
CA LYS A 101 12.05 2.74 -10.09
C LYS A 101 11.03 1.69 -10.52
N ILE A 102 9.77 2.07 -10.68
CA ILE A 102 8.71 1.17 -11.14
C ILE A 102 8.94 0.77 -12.60
N VAL A 103 9.29 1.72 -13.47
CA VAL A 103 9.62 1.46 -14.88
C VAL A 103 10.84 0.55 -14.99
N GLN A 104 11.90 0.84 -14.25
CA GLN A 104 13.14 0.06 -14.28
C GLN A 104 12.95 -1.37 -13.74
N ASN A 105 12.17 -1.54 -12.67
CA ASN A 105 11.81 -2.87 -12.17
C ASN A 105 10.96 -3.67 -13.17
N LYS A 106 10.10 -2.99 -13.95
CA LYS A 106 9.28 -3.63 -14.98
C LYS A 106 10.14 -4.09 -16.15
N GLU A 107 11.06 -3.25 -16.63
CA GLU A 107 12.03 -3.60 -17.67
C GLU A 107 12.94 -4.76 -17.26
N ASP A 108 13.47 -4.74 -16.03
CA ASP A 108 14.29 -5.83 -15.48
C ASP A 108 13.51 -7.14 -15.39
N LYS A 109 12.22 -7.08 -15.03
CA LYS A 109 11.35 -8.26 -14.95
C LYS A 109 11.04 -8.81 -16.34
N GLU A 110 10.79 -7.95 -17.33
CA GLU A 110 10.57 -8.32 -18.73
C GLU A 110 11.84 -8.88 -19.39
N GLN A 111 13.02 -8.31 -19.12
CA GLN A 111 14.30 -8.85 -19.58
C GLN A 111 14.59 -10.24 -18.99
N LYS A 112 14.31 -10.44 -17.69
CA LYS A 112 14.51 -11.73 -17.02
C LYS A 112 13.53 -12.80 -17.53
N THR A 113 12.26 -12.47 -17.75
CA THR A 113 11.30 -13.42 -18.36
C THR A 113 11.63 -13.71 -19.82
N TRP A 114 12.09 -12.72 -20.59
CA TRP A 114 12.53 -12.93 -21.96
C TRP A 114 13.76 -13.84 -22.05
N ALA A 115 14.76 -13.64 -21.18
CA ALA A 115 15.95 -14.50 -21.09
C ALA A 115 15.61 -15.94 -20.63
N ALA A 116 14.72 -16.10 -19.65
CA ALA A 116 14.25 -17.41 -19.20
C ALA A 116 13.46 -18.16 -20.28
N GLY A 117 12.62 -17.43 -21.04
CA GLY A 117 11.86 -17.98 -22.16
C GLY A 117 12.73 -18.45 -23.33
N PHE A 118 13.78 -17.70 -23.67
CA PHE A 118 14.74 -18.09 -24.72
C PHE A 118 15.50 -19.36 -24.34
N GLY A 119 15.96 -19.48 -23.09
CA GLY A 119 16.64 -20.66 -22.57
C GLY A 119 15.77 -21.92 -22.62
N GLN A 120 14.48 -21.83 -22.27
CA GLN A 120 13.55 -22.96 -22.37
C GLN A 120 13.23 -23.33 -23.82
N LYS A 121 13.04 -22.35 -24.72
CA LYS A 121 12.73 -22.61 -26.14
C LYS A 121 13.90 -23.24 -26.89
N GLN A 122 15.14 -22.94 -26.49
CA GLN A 122 16.35 -23.55 -27.03
C GLN A 122 16.57 -24.97 -26.47
N LYS A 123 16.31 -25.18 -25.17
CA LYS A 123 16.36 -26.51 -24.55
C LYS A 123 15.32 -27.47 -25.14
N ARG A 124 14.09 -27.01 -25.42
CA ARG A 124 13.06 -27.84 -26.09
C ARG A 124 13.44 -28.20 -27.54
N ARG A 125 14.07 -27.29 -28.29
CA ARG A 125 14.56 -27.59 -29.64
C ARG A 125 15.67 -28.66 -29.63
N ASN A 126 16.60 -28.58 -28.68
CA ASN A 126 17.67 -29.58 -28.57
C ASN A 126 17.12 -30.97 -28.20
N ILE A 127 16.19 -31.06 -27.25
CA ILE A 127 15.54 -32.34 -26.87
C ILE A 127 14.76 -32.93 -28.04
N MET A 128 14.07 -32.09 -28.83
CA MET A 128 13.34 -32.55 -30.01
C MET A 128 14.28 -33.07 -31.10
N LEU A 129 15.39 -32.37 -31.39
CA LEU A 129 16.40 -32.83 -32.34
C LEU A 129 17.07 -34.13 -31.89
N GLU A 130 17.40 -34.28 -30.61
CA GLU A 130 17.94 -35.54 -30.07
C GLU A 130 16.93 -36.70 -30.22
N SER A 131 15.64 -36.45 -29.99
CA SER A 131 14.60 -37.47 -30.15
C SER A 131 14.39 -37.91 -31.60
N MET A 132 14.49 -36.98 -32.56
CA MET A 132 14.37 -37.29 -33.99
C MET A 132 15.60 -38.07 -34.50
N THR A 133 16.78 -37.74 -33.96
CA THR A 133 18.03 -38.43 -34.31
C THR A 133 18.04 -39.87 -33.77
N GLN A 134 17.51 -40.11 -32.56
CA GLN A 134 17.39 -41.46 -32.02
C GLN A 134 16.35 -42.33 -32.74
N GLN A 135 15.25 -41.74 -33.24
CA GLN A 135 14.28 -42.50 -34.04
C GLN A 135 14.80 -42.87 -35.43
N THR A 136 15.71 -42.08 -36.01
CA THR A 136 16.31 -42.40 -37.31
C THR A 136 17.38 -43.49 -37.19
N ILE A 137 18.12 -43.54 -36.07
CA ILE A 137 19.19 -44.55 -35.87
C ILE A 137 18.63 -45.93 -35.52
N VAL A 138 17.50 -46.03 -34.80
CA VAL A 138 16.89 -47.33 -34.46
C VAL A 138 16.08 -47.92 -35.64
N GLY A 139 15.79 -47.13 -36.68
CA GLY A 139 15.04 -47.58 -37.86
C GLY A 139 15.89 -48.15 -39.01
N ILE A 140 17.22 -48.05 -38.97
CA ILE A 140 18.10 -48.39 -40.11
C ILE A 140 18.80 -49.75 -39.95
N ASP A 141 18.82 -50.35 -38.76
CA ASP A 141 19.44 -51.68 -38.54
C ASP A 141 18.50 -52.87 -38.79
N ASN A 142 17.25 -52.64 -39.23
CA ASN A 142 16.29 -53.69 -39.56
C ASN A 142 15.62 -53.43 -40.92
N MET A 143 16.38 -53.51 -42.01
CA MET A 143 15.86 -53.99 -43.30
C MET A 143 17.01 -54.15 -44.30
N GLY A 144 17.44 -55.39 -44.49
CA GLY A 144 18.10 -55.78 -45.73
C GLY A 144 17.08 -55.97 -46.86
N ILE A 145 17.55 -55.75 -48.09
CA ILE A 145 16.96 -56.09 -49.39
C ILE A 145 16.26 -54.91 -50.14
N ILE A 146 16.92 -54.51 -51.23
CA ILE A 146 16.52 -53.75 -52.45
C ILE A 146 15.81 -54.75 -53.42
N PRO A 147 14.93 -54.44 -54.43
CA PRO A 147 14.74 -53.19 -55.22
C PRO A 147 13.30 -52.79 -55.63
N GLU A 148 13.25 -51.65 -56.36
CA GLU A 148 12.43 -51.36 -57.56
C GLU A 148 10.94 -50.99 -57.45
N GLU A 149 10.60 -50.01 -58.29
CA GLU A 149 9.28 -49.51 -58.68
C GLU A 149 8.46 -48.74 -57.62
N GLN A 150 8.56 -47.40 -57.67
CA GLN A 150 7.43 -46.55 -58.09
C GLN A 150 7.87 -45.08 -58.20
N GLU A 151 8.52 -44.77 -59.31
CA GLU A 151 8.74 -43.40 -59.78
C GLU A 151 7.58 -43.00 -60.70
N GLN A 152 6.37 -42.83 -60.13
CA GLN A 152 5.22 -42.32 -60.88
C GLN A 152 4.11 -41.79 -59.96
N GLN A 153 4.41 -40.82 -59.10
CA GLN A 153 3.37 -39.96 -58.48
C GLN A 153 3.86 -38.63 -57.88
N MET A 154 4.98 -38.08 -58.37
CA MET A 154 5.32 -36.66 -58.14
C MET A 154 5.12 -35.88 -59.43
N GLY A 155 3.86 -35.53 -59.68
CA GLY A 155 3.47 -34.77 -60.86
C GLY A 155 2.00 -34.39 -60.82
N ASN A 156 1.52 -33.85 -59.70
CA ASN A 156 0.26 -33.08 -59.63
C ASN A 156 -0.04 -32.47 -58.25
N ILE A 157 0.93 -31.83 -57.60
CA ILE A 157 0.66 -30.92 -56.48
C ILE A 157 1.46 -29.63 -56.72
N ASP A 158 1.11 -28.90 -57.77
CA ASP A 158 1.56 -27.52 -57.95
C ASP A 158 0.51 -26.65 -58.66
N LYS A 159 -0.75 -27.08 -58.62
CA LYS A 159 -1.86 -26.38 -59.28
C LYS A 159 -3.18 -26.44 -58.51
N CYS A 160 -3.12 -26.19 -57.20
CA CYS A 160 -4.30 -25.91 -56.37
C CYS A 160 -3.99 -24.94 -55.21
N GLU A 161 -3.05 -24.01 -55.38
CA GLU A 161 -2.73 -23.01 -54.34
C GLU A 161 -2.60 -21.58 -54.90
N LYS A 162 -3.39 -21.23 -55.93
CA LYS A 162 -3.43 -19.86 -56.48
C LYS A 162 -4.80 -19.29 -56.84
N GLU A 163 -5.91 -19.91 -56.43
CA GLU A 163 -7.26 -19.34 -56.63
C GLU A 163 -8.12 -19.37 -55.37
N GLY A 164 -7.57 -18.88 -54.26
CA GLY A 164 -8.31 -18.70 -52.99
C GLY A 164 -7.89 -17.48 -52.17
N LYS A 165 -7.12 -16.56 -52.74
CA LYS A 165 -6.63 -15.35 -52.06
C LYS A 165 -7.14 -14.08 -52.71
N GLU A 166 -8.46 -13.93 -52.81
CA GLU A 166 -9.08 -12.62 -53.05
C GLU A 166 -10.59 -12.66 -52.78
N LYS A 167 -11.01 -13.12 -51.58
CA LYS A 167 -12.40 -12.93 -51.10
C LYS A 167 -12.64 -13.17 -49.61
N GLU A 168 -11.62 -13.08 -48.76
CA GLU A 168 -11.76 -13.29 -47.30
C GLU A 168 -11.08 -12.20 -46.45
N SER A 169 -10.91 -10.98 -46.99
CA SER A 169 -10.26 -9.87 -46.26
C SER A 169 -11.20 -8.72 -45.86
N SER A 170 -12.53 -8.89 -45.88
CA SER A 170 -13.46 -7.80 -45.51
C SER A 170 -14.62 -8.21 -44.60
N GLN A 171 -14.49 -9.31 -43.86
CA GLN A 171 -15.55 -9.75 -42.94
C GLN A 171 -14.98 -10.37 -41.67
N TYR A 172 -14.01 -9.69 -41.05
CA TYR A 172 -13.40 -10.11 -39.78
C TYR A 172 -13.02 -8.94 -38.85
N TYR A 173 -13.80 -7.84 -38.88
CA TYR A 173 -13.63 -6.71 -37.95
C TYR A 173 -14.92 -6.22 -37.27
N THR A 174 -15.94 -7.07 -37.23
CA THR A 174 -17.13 -6.86 -36.39
C THR A 174 -17.43 -8.18 -35.72
N ASN A 175 -16.82 -8.38 -34.55
CA ASN A 175 -17.18 -9.27 -33.44
C ASN A 175 -15.96 -9.44 -32.49
N VAL A 176 -15.40 -8.33 -32.00
CA VAL A 176 -14.43 -8.33 -30.88
C VAL A 176 -15.00 -7.52 -29.71
N GLU A 177 -16.30 -7.71 -29.47
CA GLU A 177 -17.01 -7.25 -28.27
C GLU A 177 -17.87 -8.41 -27.73
N GLU A 178 -17.32 -9.62 -27.68
CA GLU A 178 -17.88 -10.73 -26.89
C GLU A 178 -16.93 -11.94 -26.95
N ILE A 179 -15.75 -11.80 -26.35
CA ILE A 179 -15.03 -12.96 -25.82
C ILE A 179 -14.72 -12.64 -24.37
N GLU A 180 -15.69 -13.01 -23.54
CA GLU A 180 -15.49 -13.68 -22.26
C GLU A 180 -14.15 -13.33 -21.59
N GLY A 181 -14.18 -12.34 -20.69
CA GLY A 181 -14.45 -12.67 -19.29
C GLY A 181 -13.72 -13.88 -18.71
N GLY A 182 -12.54 -14.21 -19.23
CA GLY A 182 -11.58 -15.08 -18.60
C GLY A 182 -11.09 -14.40 -17.34
N VAL A 183 -11.92 -14.47 -16.29
CA VAL A 183 -11.42 -14.47 -14.91
C VAL A 183 -10.35 -15.55 -14.93
N LEU A 184 -9.10 -15.11 -15.02
CA LEU A 184 -7.96 -15.93 -14.68
C LEU A 184 -8.29 -16.34 -13.25
N TYR A 185 -8.78 -17.57 -13.06
CA TYR A 185 -8.75 -18.20 -11.76
C TYR A 185 -7.26 -18.27 -11.45
N GLU A 186 -6.78 -17.22 -10.78
CA GLU A 186 -5.52 -17.26 -10.05
C GLU A 186 -5.67 -18.49 -9.18
N GLU A 187 -4.95 -19.55 -9.58
CA GLU A 187 -4.98 -20.86 -8.97
C GLU A 187 -4.75 -20.61 -7.49
N THR A 188 -5.82 -20.74 -6.68
CA THR A 188 -5.79 -20.28 -5.29
C THR A 188 -4.76 -21.15 -4.59
N GLU A 189 -3.58 -20.56 -4.35
CA GLU A 189 -2.51 -21.25 -3.65
C GLU A 189 -3.12 -21.84 -2.37
N PRO A 190 -2.84 -23.12 -2.09
CA PRO A 190 -3.55 -23.79 -1.03
C PRO A 190 -3.28 -23.07 0.30
N LEU A 191 -4.36 -22.83 1.05
CA LEU A 191 -4.43 -21.98 2.25
C LEU A 191 -3.27 -22.18 3.24
N TYR A 192 -2.70 -23.39 3.31
CA TYR A 192 -1.57 -23.71 4.20
C TYR A 192 -0.27 -22.97 3.84
N ILE A 193 -0.04 -22.62 2.58
CA ILE A 193 1.18 -21.91 2.14
C ILE A 193 1.27 -20.53 2.81
N HIS A 194 0.13 -19.85 2.98
CA HIS A 194 0.06 -18.59 3.71
C HIS A 194 0.39 -18.73 5.21
N PHE A 195 0.18 -19.90 5.81
CA PHE A 195 0.47 -20.13 7.23
C PHE A 195 1.94 -20.50 7.51
N ILE A 196 2.67 -21.06 6.54
CA ILE A 196 4.08 -21.45 6.70
C ILE A 196 4.97 -20.33 7.25
N PRO A 197 4.99 -19.10 6.70
CA PRO A 197 5.86 -18.05 7.22
C PRO A 197 5.50 -17.65 8.66
N HIS A 198 4.21 -17.69 9.01
CA HIS A 198 3.74 -17.39 10.37
C HIS A 198 4.24 -18.43 11.37
N LEU A 199 4.13 -19.72 11.03
CA LEU A 199 4.66 -20.82 11.85
C LEU A 199 6.18 -20.74 11.99
N ALA A 200 6.88 -20.40 10.91
CA ALA A 200 8.34 -20.24 10.94
C ALA A 200 8.76 -19.10 11.89
N MET A 201 8.07 -17.96 11.87
CA MET A 201 8.36 -16.86 12.79
C MET A 201 8.09 -17.24 14.25
N ILE A 202 6.95 -17.90 14.54
CA ILE A 202 6.63 -18.37 15.90
C ILE A 202 7.69 -19.37 16.39
N ALA A 203 8.05 -20.36 15.55
CA ALA A 203 9.07 -21.35 15.89
C ALA A 203 10.43 -20.69 16.16
N SER A 204 10.81 -19.69 15.36
CA SER A 204 12.06 -18.95 15.56
C SER A 204 12.06 -18.17 16.88
N LEU A 205 10.92 -17.56 17.27
CA LEU A 205 10.79 -16.83 18.54
C LEU A 205 10.89 -17.78 19.74
N ILE A 206 10.23 -18.94 19.66
CA ILE A 206 10.31 -19.97 20.70
C ILE A 206 11.75 -20.45 20.85
N ALA A 207 12.43 -20.74 19.74
CA ALA A 207 13.84 -21.14 19.75
C ALA A 207 14.73 -20.06 20.37
N TYR A 208 14.50 -18.79 20.02
CA TYR A 208 15.22 -17.64 20.59
C TYR A 208 15.04 -17.57 22.12
N MET A 209 13.81 -17.73 22.61
CA MET A 209 13.49 -17.75 24.04
C MET A 209 14.13 -18.95 24.77
N ILE A 210 14.13 -20.14 24.16
CA ILE A 210 14.80 -21.32 24.73
C ILE A 210 16.29 -21.04 24.88
N ILE A 211 16.96 -20.56 23.83
CA ILE A 211 18.38 -20.23 23.85
C ILE A 211 18.68 -19.18 24.91
N GLY A 212 17.91 -18.08 24.94
CA GLY A 212 18.05 -17.06 25.98
C GLY A 212 17.93 -17.65 27.39
N SER A 213 16.91 -18.47 27.64
CA SER A 213 16.69 -19.08 28.95
C SER A 213 17.84 -19.97 29.40
N LEU A 214 18.48 -20.69 28.47
CA LEU A 214 19.66 -21.52 28.77
C LEU A 214 20.87 -20.66 29.09
N ILE A 215 21.11 -19.59 28.32
CA ILE A 215 22.23 -18.67 28.53
C ILE A 215 22.11 -17.97 29.89
N TYR A 216 20.94 -17.43 30.25
CA TYR A 216 20.76 -16.75 31.53
C TYR A 216 20.96 -17.68 32.73
N ARG A 217 20.61 -18.96 32.62
CA ARG A 217 20.87 -19.93 33.69
C ARG A 217 22.35 -20.19 33.93
N VAL A 218 23.18 -20.06 32.88
CA VAL A 218 24.63 -20.27 32.98
C VAL A 218 25.35 -19.01 33.47
N ILE A 219 24.93 -17.83 32.99
CA ILE A 219 25.62 -16.56 33.30
C ILE A 219 25.16 -15.94 34.63
N ASP A 220 23.88 -16.12 34.99
CA ASP A 220 23.31 -15.53 36.20
C ASP A 220 22.97 -16.62 37.22
N HIS A 221 23.72 -16.62 38.33
CA HIS A 221 23.58 -17.63 39.36
C HIS A 221 22.22 -17.54 40.09
N GLU A 222 21.64 -16.36 40.25
CA GLU A 222 20.33 -16.20 40.91
C GLU A 222 19.19 -16.72 40.02
N ILE A 223 19.28 -16.50 38.70
CA ILE A 223 18.33 -17.07 37.73
C ILE A 223 18.56 -18.58 37.59
N GLY A 224 19.81 -19.05 37.64
CA GLY A 224 20.19 -20.46 37.54
C GLY A 224 19.68 -21.32 38.70
N LYS A 225 19.55 -20.76 39.91
CA LYS A 225 18.97 -21.44 41.08
C LYS A 225 17.49 -21.77 40.93
N LYS A 226 16.75 -20.97 40.16
CA LYS A 226 15.30 -21.13 39.95
C LYS A 226 15.02 -22.30 39.00
N SER A 227 13.77 -22.73 38.90
CA SER A 227 13.34 -23.75 37.92
C SER A 227 13.58 -23.26 36.48
N TRP A 228 13.79 -24.18 35.52
CA TRP A 228 14.01 -23.78 34.12
C TRP A 228 12.78 -23.11 33.53
N ALA A 229 11.59 -23.56 33.93
CA ALA A 229 10.32 -22.96 33.57
C ALA A 229 10.24 -21.48 34.02
N ARG A 230 10.70 -21.19 35.25
CA ARG A 230 10.80 -19.82 35.77
C ARG A 230 11.84 -18.96 35.03
N SER A 231 12.97 -19.54 34.59
CA SER A 231 13.92 -18.82 33.73
C SER A 231 13.31 -18.50 32.35
N PHE A 232 12.50 -19.40 31.81
CA PHE A 232 11.83 -19.21 30.52
C PHE A 232 10.77 -18.10 30.57
N ILE A 233 9.90 -18.11 31.58
CA ILE A 233 8.90 -17.03 31.74
C ILE A 233 9.57 -15.68 32.03
N TRP A 234 10.72 -15.68 32.72
CA TRP A 234 11.52 -14.47 32.92
C TRP A 234 12.02 -13.87 31.61
N VAL A 235 12.56 -14.71 30.71
CA VAL A 235 12.97 -14.29 29.37
C VAL A 235 11.77 -13.80 28.54
N PHE A 236 10.62 -14.47 28.65
CA PHE A 236 9.40 -14.05 27.99
C PHE A 236 8.94 -12.66 28.44
N GLN A 237 8.84 -12.40 29.76
CA GLN A 237 8.41 -11.07 30.25
C GLN A 237 9.40 -9.96 29.88
N LEU A 238 10.69 -10.29 29.76
CA LEU A 238 11.74 -9.37 29.33
C LEU A 238 11.54 -8.96 27.86
N LEU A 239 11.26 -9.94 26.98
CA LEU A 239 11.02 -9.66 25.57
C LEU A 239 9.66 -9.03 25.31
N ALA A 240 8.64 -9.40 26.08
CA ALA A 240 7.30 -8.83 25.99
C ALA A 240 7.20 -7.43 26.62
N THR A 241 8.33 -6.87 27.07
CA THR A 241 8.40 -5.55 27.73
C THR A 241 7.45 -5.38 28.90
N ILE A 242 7.12 -6.49 29.59
CA ILE A 242 6.25 -6.47 30.77
C ILE A 242 7.09 -6.05 31.97
N GLY A 243 8.13 -6.83 32.30
CA GLY A 243 9.07 -6.52 33.37
C GLY A 243 8.42 -6.34 34.75
N TRP A 244 7.85 -7.42 35.32
CA TRP A 244 7.21 -7.39 36.66
C TRP A 244 8.13 -6.93 37.79
N GLY A 245 9.46 -6.95 37.61
CA GLY A 245 10.43 -6.51 38.61
C GLY A 245 10.67 -7.50 39.76
N ASP A 246 10.03 -8.66 39.73
CA ASP A 246 10.17 -9.75 40.70
C ASP A 246 11.59 -10.36 40.73
N SER A 247 12.26 -10.33 39.58
CA SER A 247 13.54 -10.96 39.32
C SER A 247 14.38 -10.07 38.40
N GLN A 248 15.62 -9.80 38.76
CA GLN A 248 16.52 -8.90 38.06
C GLN A 248 17.81 -9.61 37.66
N ALA A 249 18.44 -9.16 36.57
CA ALA A 249 19.79 -9.60 36.22
C ALA A 249 20.78 -9.08 37.27
N GLY A 250 21.30 -9.99 38.10
CA GLY A 250 22.11 -9.63 39.28
C GLY A 250 23.57 -9.34 38.95
N ASN A 251 24.09 -9.91 37.87
CA ASN A 251 25.49 -9.82 37.49
C ASN A 251 25.72 -8.79 36.36
N THR A 252 26.87 -8.11 36.35
CA THR A 252 27.22 -7.19 35.26
C THR A 252 27.23 -7.87 33.89
N GLN A 253 27.64 -9.14 33.84
CA GLN A 253 27.62 -9.94 32.61
C GLN A 253 26.20 -10.23 32.11
N SER A 254 25.27 -10.61 33.01
CA SER A 254 23.88 -10.86 32.63
C SER A 254 23.19 -9.58 32.22
N GLN A 255 23.50 -8.44 32.87
CA GLN A 255 23.01 -7.11 32.46
C GLN A 255 23.51 -6.70 31.06
N ALA A 256 24.80 -6.88 30.76
CA ALA A 256 25.35 -6.59 29.43
C ALA A 256 24.72 -7.48 28.35
N PHE A 257 24.53 -8.77 28.64
CA PHE A 257 23.83 -9.69 27.74
C PHE A 257 22.37 -9.28 27.54
N THR A 258 21.67 -8.84 28.59
CA THR A 258 20.29 -8.33 28.50
C THR A 258 20.15 -7.23 27.46
N VAL A 259 21.04 -6.24 27.45
CA VAL A 259 20.99 -5.13 26.47
C VAL A 259 21.04 -5.66 25.04
N ILE A 260 21.99 -6.56 24.74
CA ILE A 260 22.14 -7.14 23.39
C ILE A 260 20.94 -8.01 23.04
N TYR A 261 20.48 -8.81 24.00
CA TYR A 261 19.39 -9.78 23.82
C TYR A 261 18.04 -9.09 23.53
N ILE A 262 17.74 -7.97 24.19
CA ILE A 262 16.47 -7.26 23.96
C ILE A 262 16.45 -6.46 22.67
N ILE A 263 17.60 -5.96 22.17
CA ILE A 263 17.70 -5.23 20.90
C ILE A 263 17.17 -6.07 19.73
N ILE A 264 17.45 -7.38 19.75
CA ILE A 264 16.99 -8.32 18.72
C ILE A 264 15.62 -8.91 19.09
N GLY A 265 15.44 -9.31 20.35
CA GLY A 265 14.28 -10.07 20.78
C GLY A 265 12.97 -9.26 20.81
N ILE A 266 13.01 -7.99 21.20
CA ILE A 266 11.81 -7.14 21.25
C ILE A 266 11.22 -6.95 19.84
N PRO A 267 11.96 -6.46 18.82
CA PRO A 267 11.42 -6.33 17.46
C PRO A 267 10.90 -7.66 16.89
N MET A 268 11.61 -8.76 17.17
CA MET A 268 11.21 -10.09 16.73
C MET A 268 9.87 -10.51 17.33
N LEU A 269 9.69 -10.35 18.64
CA LEU A 269 8.45 -10.65 19.35
C LEU A 269 7.29 -9.77 18.87
N PHE A 270 7.49 -8.46 18.76
CA PHE A 270 6.46 -7.54 18.27
C PHE A 270 6.09 -7.79 16.80
N SER A 271 7.05 -8.21 15.96
CA SER A 271 6.77 -8.62 14.58
C SER A 271 5.85 -9.85 14.53
N VAL A 272 6.11 -10.86 15.35
CA VAL A 272 5.24 -12.05 15.47
C VAL A 272 3.84 -11.64 15.90
N TYR A 273 3.71 -10.84 16.96
CA TYR A 273 2.40 -10.42 17.46
C TYR A 273 1.66 -9.47 16.54
N ALA A 274 2.34 -8.59 15.81
CA ALA A 274 1.71 -7.74 14.80
C ALA A 274 1.10 -8.58 13.66
N ASN A 275 1.81 -9.62 13.21
CA ASN A 275 1.31 -10.51 12.18
C ASN A 275 0.16 -11.39 12.67
N LEU A 276 0.23 -11.91 13.90
CA LEU A 276 -0.91 -12.60 14.53
C LEU A 276 -2.10 -11.68 14.76
N GLY A 277 -1.87 -10.44 15.18
CA GLY A 277 -2.90 -9.42 15.36
C GLY A 277 -3.62 -9.11 14.05
N ARG A 278 -2.88 -8.98 12.94
CA ARG A 278 -3.46 -8.84 11.59
C ARG A 278 -4.38 -10.02 11.24
N LEU A 279 -3.93 -11.25 11.49
CA LEU A 279 -4.74 -12.44 11.24
C LEU A 279 -6.06 -12.41 12.02
N VAL A 280 -6.00 -12.02 13.31
CA VAL A 280 -7.19 -11.84 14.16
C VAL A 280 -8.08 -10.73 13.61
N THR A 281 -7.54 -9.57 13.23
CA THR A 281 -8.31 -8.48 12.64
C THR A 281 -9.00 -8.91 11.35
N HIS A 282 -8.31 -9.60 10.43
CA HIS A 282 -8.93 -10.15 9.22
C HIS A 282 -10.06 -11.11 9.56
N PHE A 283 -9.85 -12.01 10.53
CA PHE A 283 -10.90 -12.92 11.00
C PHE A 283 -12.12 -12.18 11.57
N CYS A 284 -11.89 -11.23 12.48
CA CYS A 284 -12.92 -10.46 13.17
C CYS A 284 -13.64 -9.43 12.30
N CYS A 285 -13.04 -8.96 11.22
CA CYS A 285 -13.63 -7.93 10.36
C CYS A 285 -14.25 -8.51 9.09
N GLN A 286 -13.63 -9.53 8.50
CA GLN A 286 -14.10 -10.11 7.25
C GLN A 286 -15.05 -11.29 7.48
N TYR A 287 -14.72 -12.21 8.38
CA TYR A 287 -15.51 -13.43 8.56
C TYR A 287 -16.64 -13.27 9.58
N TRP A 288 -16.45 -12.44 10.61
CA TRP A 288 -17.45 -12.24 11.66
C TRP A 288 -18.81 -11.73 11.16
N PRO A 289 -18.90 -10.69 10.29
CA PRO A 289 -20.19 -10.23 9.78
C PRO A 289 -20.93 -11.30 8.98
N ILE A 290 -20.19 -12.09 8.18
CA ILE A 290 -20.72 -13.20 7.37
C ILE A 290 -21.30 -14.31 8.26
N ILE A 291 -20.62 -14.63 9.36
CA ILE A 291 -21.10 -15.63 10.32
C ILE A 291 -22.35 -15.11 11.04
N ILE A 292 -22.34 -13.87 11.50
CA ILE A 292 -23.47 -13.25 12.20
C ILE A 292 -24.69 -13.14 11.28
N SER A 293 -24.54 -12.72 10.03
CA SER A 293 -25.65 -12.61 9.08
C SER A 293 -26.32 -13.97 8.82
N LYS A 294 -25.53 -15.04 8.69
CA LYS A 294 -26.04 -16.42 8.62
C LYS A 294 -26.79 -16.85 9.87
N ILE A 295 -26.28 -16.52 11.06
CA ILE A 295 -26.91 -16.90 12.34
C ILE A 295 -28.26 -16.19 12.52
N PHE A 296 -28.35 -14.91 12.19
CA PHE A 296 -29.58 -14.13 12.37
C PHE A 296 -30.60 -14.29 11.23
N GLY A 297 -30.34 -15.17 10.26
CA GLY A 297 -31.29 -15.50 9.19
C GLY A 297 -31.68 -14.31 8.32
N LYS A 298 -30.88 -13.25 8.29
CA LYS A 298 -31.10 -12.11 7.38
C LYS A 298 -30.60 -12.52 5.99
N GLU A 299 -31.47 -12.49 4.99
CA GLU A 299 -31.04 -12.67 3.59
C GLU A 299 -30.00 -11.61 3.25
N HIS A 300 -28.83 -12.09 2.84
CA HIS A 300 -27.67 -11.27 2.59
C HIS A 300 -27.83 -10.59 1.22
N ASN A 301 -27.94 -9.26 1.20
CA ASN A 301 -27.83 -8.55 -0.06
C ASN A 301 -26.35 -8.53 -0.47
N LYS A 302 -26.01 -9.12 -1.62
CA LYS A 302 -24.61 -9.26 -2.08
C LYS A 302 -23.94 -7.90 -2.35
N ASP A 303 -24.74 -6.88 -2.59
CA ASP A 303 -24.27 -5.53 -2.90
C ASP A 303 -23.72 -4.81 -1.66
N GLU A 304 -24.20 -5.12 -0.45
CA GLU A 304 -23.69 -4.54 0.80
C GLU A 304 -22.33 -5.14 1.21
N ASP A 305 -22.07 -6.41 0.92
CA ASP A 305 -20.76 -7.05 1.19
C ASP A 305 -19.64 -6.41 0.37
N PHE A 306 -19.94 -6.08 -0.88
CA PHE A 306 -18.99 -5.43 -1.77
C PHE A 306 -18.70 -4.00 -1.31
N ASP A 307 -19.71 -3.29 -0.79
CA ASP A 307 -19.54 -1.94 -0.25
C ASP A 307 -18.82 -1.92 1.09
N VAL A 308 -18.97 -2.91 1.97
CA VAL A 308 -18.18 -3.02 3.21
C VAL A 308 -16.70 -3.28 2.89
N LEU A 309 -16.42 -4.13 1.89
CA LEU A 309 -15.07 -4.36 1.38
C LEU A 309 -14.47 -3.11 0.71
N LYS A 310 -15.30 -2.33 0.00
CA LYS A 310 -14.87 -1.15 -0.76
C LYS A 310 -14.79 0.13 0.08
N THR A 311 -15.62 0.29 1.10
CA THR A 311 -15.63 1.48 1.96
C THR A 311 -14.65 1.41 3.13
N GLN A 312 -14.03 0.25 3.39
CA GLN A 312 -13.03 0.06 4.46
C GLN A 312 -13.51 0.59 5.84
N ARG A 313 -14.83 0.71 6.02
CA ARG A 313 -15.45 1.14 7.27
C ARG A 313 -15.55 -0.09 8.15
N LEU A 314 -14.50 -0.29 8.94
CA LEU A 314 -14.50 -1.30 10.00
C LEU A 314 -15.74 -1.09 10.87
N PRO A 315 -16.62 -2.09 11.03
CA PRO A 315 -17.84 -1.90 11.79
C PRO A 315 -17.46 -1.63 13.24
N LEU A 316 -18.03 -0.56 13.81
CA LEU A 316 -17.77 -0.14 15.20
C LEU A 316 -18.02 -1.30 16.19
N SER A 317 -18.90 -2.23 15.83
CA SER A 317 -19.16 -3.47 16.56
C SER A 317 -17.93 -4.38 16.68
N SER A 318 -17.06 -4.49 15.67
CA SER A 318 -15.83 -5.29 15.75
C SER A 318 -14.80 -4.67 16.70
N ILE A 319 -14.68 -3.34 16.73
CA ILE A 319 -13.81 -2.64 17.70
C ILE A 319 -14.32 -2.88 19.12
N LEU A 320 -15.63 -2.71 19.34
CA LEU A 320 -16.24 -2.92 20.63
C LEU A 320 -16.11 -4.39 21.08
N ALA A 321 -16.28 -5.35 20.18
CA ALA A 321 -16.09 -6.77 20.47
C ALA A 321 -14.64 -7.09 20.85
N LEU A 322 -13.65 -6.60 20.09
CA LEU A 322 -12.24 -6.77 20.43
C LEU A 322 -11.88 -6.13 21.77
N LEU A 323 -12.44 -4.94 22.04
CA LEU A 323 -12.25 -4.26 23.32
C LEU A 323 -12.84 -5.09 24.46
N ILE A 324 -14.11 -5.49 24.38
CA ILE A 324 -14.78 -6.31 25.41
C ILE A 324 -14.00 -7.61 25.62
N PHE A 325 -13.63 -8.30 24.54
CA PHE A 325 -12.88 -9.55 24.64
C PHE A 325 -11.54 -9.33 25.34
N HIS A 326 -10.79 -8.29 24.98
CA HIS A 326 -9.56 -7.92 25.67
C HIS A 326 -9.77 -7.59 27.16
N GLN A 327 -10.84 -6.84 27.50
CA GLN A 327 -11.19 -6.54 28.89
C GLN A 327 -11.51 -7.81 29.70
N CYS A 328 -12.14 -8.81 29.09
CA CYS A 328 -12.39 -10.11 29.72
C CYS A 328 -11.10 -10.90 29.98
N VAL A 329 -10.07 -10.73 29.15
CA VAL A 329 -8.79 -11.41 29.39
C VAL A 329 -8.01 -10.69 30.49
N GLY A 330 -7.91 -9.35 30.52
CA GLY A 330 -7.36 -8.58 31.67
C GLY A 330 -6.29 -7.54 31.32
N ILE A 331 -6.47 -6.29 31.77
CA ILE A 331 -5.77 -5.11 31.22
C ILE A 331 -4.28 -5.03 31.59
N THR A 332 -3.92 -5.27 32.86
CA THR A 332 -2.65 -4.80 33.42
C THR A 332 -1.43 -5.50 32.83
N THR A 333 -1.42 -6.83 32.79
CA THR A 333 -0.31 -7.59 32.23
C THR A 333 -0.25 -7.49 30.70
N MET A 334 -1.40 -7.31 30.04
CA MET A 334 -1.50 -7.34 28.57
C MET A 334 -1.19 -5.99 27.93
N ALA A 335 -1.42 -4.89 28.65
CA ALA A 335 -0.95 -3.57 28.28
C ALA A 335 0.55 -3.37 28.50
N THR A 336 1.28 -4.46 28.82
CA THR A 336 2.72 -4.47 29.10
C THR A 336 3.11 -3.44 30.16
N SER A 337 2.24 -3.17 31.14
CA SER A 337 2.52 -2.18 32.19
C SER A 337 3.36 -2.76 33.33
N GLY A 338 3.20 -4.07 33.58
CA GLY A 338 4.09 -4.85 34.44
C GLY A 338 4.25 -4.35 35.87
N PHE A 339 3.16 -3.90 36.52
CA PHE A 339 3.23 -3.36 37.89
C PHE A 339 3.86 -4.30 38.93
N GLY A 340 3.83 -5.62 38.69
CA GLY A 340 4.50 -6.61 39.53
C GLY A 340 3.67 -7.11 40.71
N ASP A 341 2.58 -6.44 41.06
CA ASP A 341 1.69 -6.83 42.17
C ASP A 341 1.06 -8.23 41.98
N TYR A 342 0.81 -8.60 40.72
CA TYR A 342 0.34 -9.92 40.33
C TYR A 342 1.16 -10.43 39.15
N HIS A 343 1.87 -11.53 39.37
CA HIS A 343 2.59 -12.23 38.32
C HIS A 343 2.38 -13.75 38.46
N PRO A 344 2.39 -14.49 37.34
CA PRO A 344 2.33 -15.94 37.37
C PRO A 344 3.60 -16.51 38.00
N ASP A 345 3.47 -17.05 39.21
CA ASP A 345 4.54 -17.78 39.88
C ASP A 345 4.52 -19.23 39.39
N THR A 346 5.36 -19.54 38.40
CA THR A 346 5.33 -20.82 37.69
C THR A 346 6.61 -21.59 37.95
N ASP A 347 6.48 -22.77 38.54
CA ASP A 347 7.61 -23.69 38.76
C ASP A 347 7.56 -24.91 37.83
N SER A 348 6.39 -25.19 37.27
CA SER A 348 6.20 -26.28 36.32
C SER A 348 6.02 -25.78 34.89
N TRP A 349 6.37 -26.64 33.92
CA TRP A 349 6.18 -26.38 32.50
C TRP A 349 4.71 -26.17 32.10
N PRO A 350 3.74 -26.96 32.58
CA PRO A 350 2.34 -26.74 32.22
C PRO A 350 1.84 -25.36 32.63
N GLU A 351 2.13 -24.92 33.86
CA GLU A 351 1.75 -23.60 34.35
C GLU A 351 2.40 -22.49 33.54
N THR A 352 3.69 -22.64 33.21
CA THR A 352 4.44 -21.69 32.38
C THR A 352 3.85 -21.57 30.98
N ILE A 353 3.53 -22.69 30.34
CA ILE A 353 2.93 -22.71 29.01
C ILE A 353 1.56 -22.03 29.04
N ILE A 354 0.73 -22.32 30.03
CA ILE A 354 -0.59 -21.68 30.21
C ILE A 354 -0.42 -20.17 30.39
N ALA A 355 0.51 -19.73 31.25
CA ALA A 355 0.77 -18.32 31.50
C ALA A 355 1.25 -17.59 30.23
N VAL A 356 2.23 -18.16 29.51
CA VAL A 356 2.76 -17.59 28.27
C VAL A 356 1.69 -17.51 27.19
N LEU A 357 0.87 -18.56 27.02
CA LEU A 357 -0.23 -18.55 26.04
C LEU A 357 -1.28 -17.50 26.39
N TYR A 358 -1.69 -17.44 27.66
CA TYR A 358 -2.67 -16.47 28.13
C TYR A 358 -2.21 -15.02 27.91
N ILE A 359 -0.95 -14.71 28.27
CA ILE A 359 -0.39 -13.36 28.04
C ILE A 359 -0.22 -13.09 26.53
N SER A 360 0.27 -14.06 25.76
CA SER A 360 0.42 -13.94 24.30
C SER A 360 -0.91 -13.62 23.62
N ILE A 361 -2.00 -14.32 24.00
CA ILE A 361 -3.35 -14.05 23.47
C ILE A 361 -3.75 -12.60 23.77
N GLY A 362 -3.52 -12.12 24.99
CA GLY A 362 -3.74 -10.74 25.37
C GLY A 362 -3.02 -9.72 24.50
N ILE A 363 -1.72 -9.92 24.28
CA ILE A 363 -0.90 -9.02 23.45
C ILE A 363 -1.35 -9.05 21.99
N VAL A 364 -1.71 -10.23 21.46
CA VAL A 364 -2.25 -10.36 20.09
C VAL A 364 -3.57 -9.62 19.94
N LEU A 365 -4.48 -9.72 20.91
CA LEU A 365 -5.74 -8.99 20.91
C LEU A 365 -5.53 -7.48 21.00
N LEU A 366 -4.60 -7.04 21.85
CA LEU A 366 -4.24 -5.63 21.97
C LEU A 366 -3.64 -5.11 20.66
N SER A 367 -2.77 -5.90 20.02
CA SER A 367 -2.22 -5.58 18.71
C SER A 367 -3.31 -5.48 17.64
N ALA A 368 -4.29 -6.40 17.63
CA ALA A 368 -5.42 -6.37 16.71
C ALA A 368 -6.30 -5.12 16.94
N LEU A 369 -6.53 -4.76 18.21
CA LEU A 369 -7.28 -3.56 18.60
C LEU A 369 -6.57 -2.30 18.10
N PHE A 370 -5.27 -2.16 18.36
CA PHE A 370 -4.50 -0.99 17.89
C PHE A 370 -4.45 -0.89 16.38
N LEU A 371 -4.30 -2.01 15.67
CA LEU A 371 -4.36 -2.01 14.21
C LEU A 371 -5.72 -1.53 13.71
N THR A 372 -6.80 -2.04 14.29
CA THR A 372 -8.18 -1.65 13.93
C THR A 372 -8.42 -0.17 14.22
N LEU A 373 -7.94 0.33 15.37
CA LEU A 373 -8.04 1.75 15.73
C LEU A 373 -7.19 2.64 14.80
N ALA A 374 -5.99 2.19 14.42
CA ALA A 374 -5.12 2.92 13.50
C ALA A 374 -5.75 3.05 12.12
N LEU A 375 -6.33 1.97 11.59
CA LEU A 375 -7.10 1.99 10.34
C LEU A 375 -8.30 2.94 10.43
N TYR A 376 -9.05 2.89 11.53
CA TYR A 376 -10.17 3.80 11.75
C TYR A 376 -9.71 5.26 11.79
N TYR A 377 -8.61 5.56 12.50
CA TYR A 377 -8.04 6.90 12.58
C TYR A 377 -7.54 7.40 11.22
N GLN A 378 -6.88 6.54 10.44
CA GLN A 378 -6.47 6.86 9.08
C GLN A 378 -7.66 7.18 8.18
N THR A 379 -8.73 6.38 8.23
CA THR A 379 -9.96 6.63 7.47
C THR A 379 -10.63 7.92 7.91
N PHE A 380 -10.73 8.17 9.22
CA PHE A 380 -11.30 9.39 9.78
C PHE A 380 -10.53 10.63 9.31
N LEU A 381 -9.19 10.63 9.46
CA LEU A 381 -8.35 11.72 9.00
C LEU A 381 -8.42 11.89 7.48
N TYR A 382 -8.39 10.79 6.72
CA TYR A 382 -8.41 10.86 5.27
C TYR A 382 -9.72 11.43 4.73
N ILE A 383 -10.87 11.02 5.26
CA ILE A 383 -12.19 11.45 4.75
C ILE A 383 -12.54 12.84 5.30
N GLU A 384 -12.55 13.00 6.62
CA GLU A 384 -13.04 14.24 7.25
C GLU A 384 -12.06 15.38 7.04
N PHE A 385 -10.76 15.14 7.22
CA PHE A 385 -9.77 16.20 7.10
C PHE A 385 -9.58 16.65 5.66
N LYS A 386 -9.59 15.73 4.68
CA LYS A 386 -9.57 16.08 3.25
C LYS A 386 -10.83 16.85 2.86
N GLY A 387 -12.01 16.41 3.31
CA GLY A 387 -13.28 17.10 3.04
C GLY A 387 -13.28 18.52 3.60
N ILE A 388 -12.85 18.70 4.85
CA ILE A 388 -12.69 20.02 5.47
C ILE A 388 -11.68 20.87 4.69
N PHE A 389 -10.52 20.31 4.32
CA PHE A 389 -9.50 21.05 3.56
C PHE A 389 -10.01 21.51 2.19
N VAL A 390 -10.70 20.64 1.46
CA VAL A 390 -11.31 20.98 0.15
C VAL A 390 -12.35 22.07 0.32
N GLN A 391 -13.26 21.96 1.30
CA GLN A 391 -14.25 22.99 1.58
C GLN A 391 -13.62 24.33 2.00
N LEU A 392 -12.56 24.30 2.80
CA LEU A 392 -11.84 25.50 3.24
C LEU A 392 -11.13 26.16 2.06
N TYR A 393 -10.52 25.35 1.19
CA TYR A 393 -9.85 25.78 -0.03
C TYR A 393 -10.84 26.43 -1.01
N ASP A 394 -12.01 25.84 -1.22
CA ASP A 394 -13.07 26.41 -2.06
C ASP A 394 -13.60 27.74 -1.51
N LYS A 395 -13.82 27.84 -0.19
CA LYS A 395 -14.20 29.11 0.47
C LYS A 395 -13.12 30.18 0.29
N LEU A 396 -11.85 29.80 0.40
CA LEU A 396 -10.71 30.70 0.16
C LEU A 396 -10.65 31.17 -1.29
N LEU A 397 -10.89 30.28 -2.26
CA LEU A 397 -10.95 30.61 -3.69
C LEU A 397 -12.12 31.55 -4.01
N LEU A 398 -13.30 31.29 -3.45
CA LEU A 398 -14.48 32.16 -3.61
C LEU A 398 -14.24 33.56 -3.02
N TRP A 399 -13.69 33.63 -1.80
CA TRP A 399 -13.33 34.90 -1.18
C TRP A 399 -12.33 35.70 -2.01
N LYS A 400 -11.31 35.03 -2.57
CA LYS A 400 -10.33 35.64 -3.47
C LYS A 400 -10.98 36.14 -4.77
N ARG A 401 -11.96 35.42 -5.31
CA ARG A 401 -12.70 35.82 -6.51
C ARG A 401 -13.57 37.06 -6.24
N CYS A 402 -14.26 37.12 -5.10
CA CYS A 402 -15.07 38.29 -4.70
C CYS A 402 -14.22 39.55 -4.49
N ASN A 403 -13.06 39.44 -3.83
CA ASN A 403 -12.20 40.61 -3.59
C ASN A 403 -11.54 41.16 -4.86
N LYS A 404 -11.31 40.31 -5.89
CA LYS A 404 -10.71 40.76 -7.16
C LYS A 404 -11.65 41.64 -8.00
N VAL A 405 -12.96 41.63 -7.71
CA VAL A 405 -13.96 42.46 -8.42
C VAL A 405 -13.96 43.91 -7.90
N GLY A 406 -13.43 44.17 -6.70
CA GLY A 406 -13.45 45.52 -6.10
C GLY A 406 -12.39 46.50 -6.63
N ASP A 407 -11.29 46.02 -7.21
CA ASP A 407 -10.13 46.87 -7.57
C ASP A 407 -10.14 47.40 -9.02
N ASN A 408 -11.04 46.91 -9.87
CA ASN A 408 -11.28 47.52 -11.19
C ASN A 408 -12.50 48.43 -11.07
N GLY A 409 -12.26 49.68 -10.66
CA GLY A 409 -13.28 50.70 -10.44
C GLY A 409 -14.13 51.04 -11.68
N ILE A 410 -15.09 50.19 -12.00
CA ILE A 410 -16.31 50.56 -12.71
C ILE A 410 -17.47 50.03 -11.86
N VAL A 411 -17.92 50.89 -10.97
CA VAL A 411 -19.20 50.75 -10.27
C VAL A 411 -20.29 50.89 -11.33
N GLU A 412 -20.76 49.77 -11.89
CA GLU A 412 -22.07 49.75 -12.57
C GLU A 412 -23.16 49.86 -11.50
N LYS A 413 -23.46 51.10 -11.11
CA LYS A 413 -24.74 51.47 -10.51
C LYS A 413 -25.82 51.26 -11.58
N GLY A 414 -26.47 50.11 -11.63
CA GLY A 414 -27.66 50.05 -12.49
C GLY A 414 -28.38 48.75 -12.74
N VAL A 415 -28.57 47.84 -11.78
CA VAL A 415 -29.72 46.91 -11.85
C VAL A 415 -30.22 46.55 -10.45
N ALA A 416 -30.81 47.53 -9.76
CA ALA A 416 -31.66 47.30 -8.60
C ALA A 416 -32.97 48.05 -8.80
N LYS A 417 -33.73 47.62 -9.82
CA LYS A 417 -35.16 47.90 -9.96
C LYS A 417 -35.80 46.63 -10.51
N ASN A 418 -36.81 46.14 -9.79
CA ASN A 418 -37.70 45.02 -10.11
C ASN A 418 -37.31 43.67 -9.50
N LEU A 419 -37.44 43.59 -8.17
CA LEU A 419 -38.06 42.44 -7.54
C LEU A 419 -39.05 42.99 -6.51
N HIS A 420 -40.32 42.88 -6.85
CA HIS A 420 -41.48 43.20 -6.03
C HIS A 420 -42.41 41.99 -6.04
#